data_AF-A0A0C3KSX2-F1
#
_entry.id   AF-A0A0C3KSX2-F1
#
_cell.length_a   1.000
_cell.length_b   1.000
_cell.length_c   1.000
_cell.angle_alpha   90.00
_cell.angle_beta   90.00
_cell.angle_gamma   90.00
#
_symmetry.space_group_name_H-M   'P 1'
#
loop_
_entity.id
_entity.type
_entity.pdbx_description
1 polymer ?
#
loop_
_entity_poly.entity_id
_entity_poly.type
_entity_poly.pdbx_seq_one_letter_code
_entity_poly.pdbx_strand_id
1 'polypeptide(L)'
;TGVFAVSCRHVFICPNGVVDFSKGERFRPVDVAFASPLNASYLSGLRYFVVTYDIACKYGVNFKSRCFNEDPTKALVPTPGGEMFIAFCVNKFHQESHEDSCSARNALNYTKFVGRTCGEGVETIWAKMNWLQYSTREMGAGVRRETLSEHFNDWNWQK
;
A
#
# COMPACT_ATOMS: atom_id res chain seq x y z
N THR A 1 -0.89 -5.09 17.84
CA THR A 1 -1.29 -4.14 16.78
C THR A 1 -0.23 -4.18 15.71
N GLY A 2 -0.62 -4.11 14.43
CA GLY A 2 0.31 -4.20 13.30
C GLY A 2 0.59 -2.83 12.69
N VAL A 3 1.47 -2.79 11.69
CA VAL A 3 1.76 -1.61 10.89
C VAL A 3 1.50 -1.96 9.43
N PHE A 4 0.94 -1.01 8.67
CA PHE A 4 0.83 -1.12 7.22
C PHE A 4 1.65 -0.01 6.58
N ALA A 5 2.34 -0.33 5.50
CA ALA A 5 3.17 0.62 4.76
C ALA A 5 2.93 0.49 3.26
N VAL A 6 2.87 1.64 2.59
CA VAL A 6 2.86 1.75 1.12
C VAL A 6 4.27 2.07 0.66
N SER A 7 4.76 1.32 -0.33
CA SER A 7 6.01 1.61 -1.00
C SER A 7 5.81 1.76 -2.50
N CYS A 8 6.73 2.47 -3.15
CA CYS A 8 6.77 2.52 -4.61
C CYS A 8 7.43 1.26 -5.19
N ARG A 9 7.47 1.13 -6.52
CA ARG A 9 8.11 0.00 -7.21
C ARG A 9 9.58 -0.20 -6.86
N HIS A 10 10.28 0.87 -6.48
CA HIS A 10 11.69 0.83 -6.06
C HIS A 10 11.85 0.50 -4.56
N VAL A 11 10.74 0.15 -3.88
CA VAL A 11 10.72 -0.25 -2.47
C VAL A 11 11.10 0.90 -1.52
N PHE A 12 10.92 2.16 -1.95
CA PHE A 12 10.93 3.30 -1.05
C PHE A 12 9.56 3.41 -0.37
N ILE A 13 9.57 3.56 0.94
CA ILE A 13 8.37 3.88 1.72
C ILE A 13 7.87 5.24 1.30
N CYS A 14 6.60 5.30 0.90
CA CYS A 14 5.98 6.52 0.44
C CYS A 14 5.76 7.51 1.61
N PRO A 15 5.93 8.82 1.39
CA PRO A 15 5.58 9.84 2.37
C PRO A 15 4.12 9.69 2.84
N ASN A 16 3.91 9.76 4.15
CA ASN A 16 2.61 9.53 4.79
C ASN A 16 1.92 8.20 4.40
N GLY A 17 2.69 7.23 3.90
CA GLY A 17 2.21 5.93 3.46
C GLY A 17 2.16 4.87 4.56
N VAL A 18 2.35 5.24 5.83
CA VAL A 18 2.47 4.31 6.95
C VAL A 18 1.39 4.57 8.00
N VAL A 19 0.74 3.52 8.47
CA VAL A 19 -0.31 3.58 9.49
C VAL A 19 -0.21 2.44 10.49
N ASP A 20 -0.56 2.72 11.75
CA ASP A 20 -0.79 1.68 12.76
C ASP A 20 -2.21 1.10 12.62
N PHE A 21 -2.31 -0.22 12.80
CA PHE A 21 -3.60 -0.88 12.94
C PHE A 21 -4.12 -0.83 14.37
N SER A 22 -5.38 -0.43 14.55
CA SER A 22 -6.11 -0.58 15.80
C SER A 22 -7.08 -1.77 15.71
N LYS A 23 -6.81 -2.81 16.51
CA LYS A 23 -7.63 -4.04 16.59
C LYS A 23 -7.76 -4.80 15.26
N GLY A 24 -6.61 -5.26 14.73
CA GLY A 24 -6.52 -6.11 13.54
C GLY A 24 -6.41 -5.33 12.23
N GLU A 25 -6.26 -6.08 11.14
CA GLU A 25 -6.11 -5.53 9.79
C GLU A 25 -7.48 -5.10 9.25
N ARG A 26 -7.70 -3.78 9.20
CA ARG A 26 -8.93 -3.18 8.67
C ARG A 26 -8.60 -2.41 7.40
N PHE A 27 -9.54 -2.36 6.46
CA PHE A 27 -9.32 -1.64 5.21
C PHE A 27 -9.26 -0.12 5.38
N ARG A 28 -9.95 0.46 6.36
CA ARG A 28 -9.99 1.92 6.53
C ARG A 28 -8.62 2.55 6.83
N PRO A 29 -7.80 2.03 7.76
CA PRO A 29 -6.41 2.49 7.90
C PRO A 29 -5.60 2.34 6.61
N VAL A 30 -5.76 1.23 5.88
CA VAL A 30 -5.07 0.99 4.60
C VAL A 30 -5.46 2.03 3.55
N ASP A 31 -6.75 2.40 3.47
CA ASP A 31 -7.22 3.48 2.59
C ASP A 31 -6.49 4.79 2.88
N VAL A 32 -6.29 5.13 4.17
CA VAL A 32 -5.56 6.33 4.59
C VAL A 32 -4.09 6.26 4.19
N ALA A 33 -3.45 5.09 4.35
CA ALA A 33 -2.05 4.90 3.93
C ALA A 33 -1.86 5.05 2.42
N PHE A 34 -2.81 4.58 1.60
CA PHE A 34 -2.75 4.76 0.15
C PHE A 34 -3.05 6.20 -0.30
N ALA A 35 -3.83 6.96 0.47
CA ALA A 35 -4.33 8.26 0.08
C ALA A 35 -3.23 9.24 -0.34
N SER A 36 -2.25 9.46 0.54
CA SER A 36 -1.19 10.43 0.30
C SER A 36 -0.33 10.09 -0.93
N PRO A 37 0.22 8.87 -1.10
CA PRO A 37 1.00 8.53 -2.28
C PRO A 37 0.20 8.59 -3.58
N LEU A 38 -1.07 8.15 -3.58
CA LEU A 38 -1.92 8.21 -4.76
C LEU A 38 -2.21 9.67 -5.16
N ASN A 39 -2.54 10.53 -4.19
CA ASN A 39 -2.80 11.94 -4.43
C ASN A 39 -1.57 12.66 -4.99
N ALA A 40 -0.41 12.50 -4.34
CA ALA A 40 0.83 13.13 -4.79
C ALA A 40 1.21 12.70 -6.21
N SER A 41 1.12 11.39 -6.50
CA SER A 41 1.41 10.83 -7.80
C SER A 41 0.44 11.31 -8.89
N TYR A 42 -0.85 11.40 -8.56
CA TYR A 42 -1.88 11.88 -9.46
C TYR A 42 -1.71 13.35 -9.81
N LEU A 43 -1.43 14.18 -8.81
CA LEU A 43 -1.14 15.61 -8.98
C LEU A 43 0.13 15.84 -9.79
N SER A 44 1.08 14.89 -9.75
CA SER A 44 2.28 14.88 -10.59
C SER A 44 2.02 14.44 -12.03
N GLY A 45 0.76 14.19 -12.41
CA GLY A 45 0.36 13.86 -13.78
C GLY A 45 0.15 12.37 -14.07
N LEU A 46 0.38 11.48 -13.10
CA LEU A 46 0.12 10.06 -13.30
C LEU A 46 -1.39 9.76 -13.33
N ARG A 47 -1.78 8.83 -14.20
CA ARG A 47 -3.18 8.40 -14.36
C ARG A 47 -3.37 6.89 -14.24
N TYR A 48 -2.31 6.11 -14.45
CA TYR A 48 -2.32 4.66 -14.35
C TYR A 48 -1.52 4.21 -13.14
N PHE A 49 -2.17 3.42 -12.30
CA PHE A 49 -1.64 2.93 -11.04
C PHE A 49 -1.82 1.44 -10.96
N VAL A 50 -0.83 0.76 -10.40
CA VAL A 50 -0.93 -0.66 -10.07
C VAL A 50 -0.53 -0.82 -8.62
N VAL A 51 -1.42 -1.44 -7.85
CA VAL A 51 -1.22 -1.73 -6.43
C VAL A 51 -1.05 -3.24 -6.29
N THR A 52 0.09 -3.65 -5.73
CA THR A 52 0.33 -5.03 -5.31
C THR A 52 0.10 -5.17 -3.82
N TYR A 53 -0.69 -6.16 -3.43
CA TYR A 53 -0.96 -6.50 -2.03
C TYR A 53 -1.44 -7.96 -1.92
N ASP A 54 -1.07 -8.67 -0.87
CA ASP A 54 -1.41 -10.09 -0.66
C ASP A 54 -2.90 -10.39 -0.75
N ILE A 55 -3.72 -9.45 -0.28
CA ILE A 55 -5.17 -9.51 -0.32
C ILE A 55 -5.78 -8.43 -1.21
N ALA A 56 -5.04 -7.96 -2.22
CA ALA A 56 -5.49 -6.96 -3.20
C ALA A 56 -6.84 -7.32 -3.83
N CYS A 57 -7.06 -8.61 -4.10
CA CYS A 57 -8.30 -9.14 -4.66
C CYS A 57 -9.54 -8.89 -3.79
N LYS A 58 -9.37 -8.80 -2.45
CA LYS A 58 -10.44 -8.49 -1.49
C LYS A 58 -10.50 -6.99 -1.21
N TYR A 59 -9.34 -6.37 -1.02
CA TYR A 59 -9.22 -4.96 -0.69
C TYR A 59 -9.78 -4.04 -1.81
N GLY A 60 -9.44 -4.37 -3.06
CA GLY A 60 -9.75 -3.58 -4.25
C GLY A 60 -11.23 -3.50 -4.60
N VAL A 61 -12.04 -4.51 -4.22
CA VAL A 61 -13.47 -4.62 -4.59
C VAL A 61 -14.24 -3.35 -4.26
N ASN A 62 -14.07 -2.84 -3.03
CA ASN A 62 -14.75 -1.64 -2.54
C ASN A 62 -13.81 -0.44 -2.43
N PHE A 63 -12.60 -0.50 -3.00
CA PHE A 63 -11.66 0.62 -2.89
C PHE A 63 -12.25 1.90 -3.49
N LYS A 64 -12.90 1.78 -4.66
CA LYS A 64 -13.44 2.94 -5.37
C LYS A 64 -14.48 3.69 -4.52
N SER A 65 -15.41 2.97 -3.91
CA SER A 65 -16.46 3.54 -3.06
C SER A 65 -15.94 4.06 -1.72
N ARG A 66 -14.84 3.51 -1.18
CA ARG A 66 -14.24 3.98 0.07
C ARG A 66 -13.35 5.21 -0.09
N CYS A 67 -12.71 5.37 -1.25
CA CYS A 67 -11.65 6.36 -1.44
C CYS A 67 -12.02 7.52 -2.36
N PHE A 68 -12.86 7.29 -3.39
CA PHE A 68 -13.30 8.35 -4.29
C PHE A 68 -14.67 8.89 -3.87
N ASN A 69 -14.90 10.15 -4.18
CA ASN A 69 -16.18 10.81 -4.04
C ASN A 69 -16.31 11.91 -5.10
N GLU A 70 -17.53 12.17 -5.56
CA GLU A 70 -17.80 13.29 -6.48
C GLU A 70 -17.54 14.64 -5.80
N ASP A 71 -17.81 14.73 -4.49
CA ASP A 71 -17.45 15.87 -3.65
C ASP A 71 -15.97 15.74 -3.22
N PRO A 72 -15.05 16.58 -3.74
CA PRO A 72 -13.63 16.48 -3.45
C PRO A 72 -13.30 16.68 -1.97
N THR A 73 -14.17 17.35 -1.21
CA THR A 73 -13.98 17.57 0.23
C THR A 73 -14.22 16.31 1.06
N LYS A 74 -14.93 15.33 0.49
CA LYS A 74 -15.25 14.02 1.09
C LYS A 74 -14.42 12.89 0.50
N ALA A 75 -13.74 13.11 -0.63
CA ALA A 75 -12.88 12.14 -1.26
C ALA A 75 -11.57 12.00 -0.46
N LEU A 76 -11.18 10.77 -0.18
CA LEU A 76 -9.85 10.48 0.38
C LEU A 76 -8.77 10.60 -0.70
N VAL A 77 -9.13 10.22 -1.94
CA VAL A 77 -8.30 10.34 -3.13
C VAL A 77 -9.03 11.22 -4.16
N PRO A 78 -8.94 12.56 -4.10
CA PRO A 78 -9.58 13.44 -5.07
C PRO A 78 -8.91 13.37 -6.45
N THR A 79 -9.71 13.43 -7.50
CA THR A 79 -9.25 13.35 -8.90
C THR A 79 -9.74 14.51 -9.77
N PRO A 80 -9.33 15.76 -9.49
CA PRO A 80 -9.84 16.97 -10.17
C PRO A 80 -9.49 17.06 -11.66
N GLY A 81 -8.49 16.31 -12.13
CA GLY A 81 -8.00 16.31 -13.51
C GLY A 81 -8.42 15.09 -14.34
N GLY A 82 -9.57 14.50 -14.02
CA GLY A 82 -10.13 13.31 -14.69
C GLY A 82 -9.87 11.98 -13.98
N GLU A 83 -10.24 10.87 -14.62
CA GLU A 83 -10.23 9.54 -13.99
C GLU A 83 -8.82 9.06 -13.62
N MET A 84 -8.74 8.35 -12.48
CA MET A 84 -7.57 7.58 -12.06
C MET A 84 -7.84 6.09 -12.32
N PHE A 85 -6.98 5.47 -13.12
CA PHE A 85 -7.05 4.04 -13.41
C PHE A 85 -6.17 3.26 -12.43
N ILE A 86 -6.77 2.43 -11.58
CA ILE A 86 -6.06 1.59 -10.63
C ILE A 86 -6.33 0.11 -10.94
N ALA A 87 -5.27 -0.67 -11.13
CA ALA A 87 -5.34 -2.13 -11.10
C ALA A 87 -4.85 -2.66 -9.74
N PHE A 88 -5.57 -3.62 -9.19
CA PHE A 88 -5.19 -4.34 -7.98
C PHE A 88 -4.70 -5.73 -8.36
N CYS A 89 -3.48 -6.06 -7.95
CA CYS A 89 -2.85 -7.33 -8.25
C CYS A 89 -2.37 -7.99 -6.96
N VAL A 90 -2.42 -9.32 -6.91
CA VAL A 90 -1.81 -10.07 -5.83
C VAL A 90 -0.35 -10.32 -6.17
N ASN A 91 0.54 -10.23 -5.18
CA ASN A 91 1.96 -10.46 -5.36
C ASN A 91 2.18 -11.93 -5.79
N LYS A 92 3.14 -12.21 -6.68
CA LYS A 92 3.30 -13.54 -7.31
C LYS A 92 3.42 -14.71 -6.34
N PHE A 93 4.19 -14.57 -5.26
CA PHE A 93 4.36 -15.59 -4.23
C PHE A 93 3.03 -15.93 -3.55
N HIS A 94 2.19 -14.91 -3.33
CA HIS A 94 0.90 -15.09 -2.67
C HIS A 94 -0.19 -15.61 -3.62
N GLN A 95 -0.02 -15.57 -4.95
CA GLN A 95 -1.02 -16.03 -5.92
C GLN A 95 -1.47 -17.47 -5.69
N GLU A 96 -0.56 -18.37 -5.33
CA GLU A 96 -0.85 -19.80 -5.10
C GLU A 96 -1.77 -20.04 -3.90
N SER A 97 -1.95 -19.04 -3.03
CA SER A 97 -2.88 -19.10 -1.89
C SER A 97 -4.32 -18.70 -2.27
N HIS A 98 -4.57 -18.36 -3.54
CA HIS A 98 -5.88 -17.97 -4.06
C HIS A 98 -6.39 -19.03 -5.02
N GLU A 99 -7.72 -19.17 -5.12
CA GLU A 99 -8.33 -20.03 -6.13
C GLU A 99 -7.93 -19.62 -7.56
N ASP A 100 -7.91 -20.57 -8.49
CA ASP A 100 -7.43 -20.38 -9.87
C ASP A 100 -8.03 -19.15 -10.56
N SER A 101 -9.34 -18.93 -10.37
CA SER A 101 -10.06 -17.80 -10.98
C SER A 101 -9.56 -16.45 -10.45
N CYS A 102 -9.33 -16.38 -9.13
CA CYS A 102 -8.83 -15.19 -8.45
C CYS A 102 -7.37 -14.96 -8.81
N SER A 103 -6.57 -16.03 -8.85
CA SER A 103 -5.16 -15.98 -9.22
C SER A 103 -4.98 -15.43 -10.63
N ALA A 104 -5.66 -16.01 -11.62
CA ALA A 104 -5.60 -15.55 -13.00
C ALA A 104 -6.06 -14.09 -13.17
N ARG A 105 -7.16 -13.69 -12.52
CA ARG A 105 -7.70 -12.33 -12.64
C ARG A 105 -6.79 -11.26 -12.04
N ASN A 106 -6.12 -11.55 -10.93
CA ASN A 106 -5.29 -10.59 -10.20
C ASN A 106 -3.78 -10.80 -10.46
N ALA A 107 -3.41 -11.61 -11.45
CA ALA A 107 -2.03 -11.88 -11.79
C ALA A 107 -1.38 -10.71 -12.54
N LEU A 108 -0.18 -10.36 -12.09
CA LEU A 108 0.67 -9.36 -12.74
C LEU A 108 1.01 -9.72 -14.19
N ASN A 109 1.10 -11.01 -14.53
CA ASN A 109 1.42 -11.46 -15.89
C ASN A 109 0.36 -11.08 -16.93
N TYR A 110 -0.89 -10.89 -16.49
CA TYR A 110 -2.01 -10.52 -17.37
C TYR A 110 -2.44 -9.06 -17.20
N THR A 111 -1.71 -8.28 -16.41
CA THR A 111 -2.03 -6.87 -16.15
C THR A 111 -1.26 -5.97 -17.12
N LYS A 112 -1.91 -4.94 -17.66
CA LYS A 112 -1.26 -3.97 -18.54
C LYS A 112 -0.38 -3.01 -17.74
N PHE A 113 0.64 -2.45 -18.39
CA PHE A 113 1.50 -1.38 -17.85
C PHE A 113 2.35 -1.72 -16.61
N VAL A 114 2.53 -3.01 -16.28
CA VAL A 114 3.36 -3.44 -15.11
C VAL A 114 4.77 -3.90 -15.47
N GLY A 115 5.03 -4.15 -16.76
CA GLY A 115 6.26 -4.79 -17.22
C GLY A 115 6.46 -6.19 -16.59
N ARG A 116 7.69 -6.72 -16.66
CA ARG A 116 8.02 -7.98 -15.99
C ARG A 116 8.36 -7.71 -14.51
N THR A 117 7.36 -7.79 -13.64
CA THR A 117 7.52 -7.61 -12.18
C THR A 117 6.96 -8.80 -11.39
N CYS A 118 7.37 -8.95 -10.13
CA CYS A 118 6.82 -9.93 -9.19
C CYS A 118 5.87 -9.33 -8.15
N GLY A 119 5.97 -8.02 -7.88
CA GLY A 119 5.17 -7.37 -6.84
C GLY A 119 5.62 -7.66 -5.40
N GLU A 120 6.62 -8.52 -5.18
CA GLU A 120 7.06 -8.94 -3.84
C GLU A 120 7.94 -7.92 -3.10
N GLY A 121 8.33 -6.83 -3.76
CA GLY A 121 9.22 -5.83 -3.15
C GLY A 121 8.68 -5.26 -1.84
N VAL A 122 7.35 -5.09 -1.76
CA VAL A 122 6.64 -4.63 -0.57
C VAL A 122 6.87 -5.54 0.64
N GLU A 123 7.00 -6.86 0.44
CA GLU A 123 7.23 -7.82 1.53
C GLU A 123 8.67 -7.79 2.05
N THR A 124 9.64 -7.42 1.21
CA THR A 124 11.06 -7.38 1.61
C THR A 124 11.37 -6.34 2.68
N ILE A 125 10.53 -5.32 2.80
CA ILE A 125 10.63 -4.28 3.84
C ILE A 125 10.51 -4.91 5.23
N TRP A 126 9.57 -5.85 5.38
CA TRP A 126 9.26 -6.47 6.65
C TRP A 126 10.38 -7.38 7.15
N ALA A 127 11.24 -7.89 6.27
CA ALA A 127 12.44 -8.63 6.67
C ALA A 127 13.33 -7.81 7.63
N LYS A 128 13.39 -6.48 7.45
CA LYS A 128 14.10 -5.56 8.37
C LYS A 128 13.21 -5.08 9.50
N MET A 129 11.99 -4.63 9.18
CA MET A 129 11.12 -3.95 10.14
C MET A 129 10.60 -4.89 11.25
N ASN A 130 10.51 -6.20 10.99
CA ASN A 130 10.07 -7.17 11.99
C ASN A 130 11.03 -7.27 13.18
N TRP A 131 12.31 -6.89 13.03
CA TRP A 131 13.24 -6.83 14.18
C TRP A 131 12.84 -5.79 15.23
N LEU A 132 12.07 -4.79 14.84
CA LEU A 132 11.57 -3.73 15.72
C LEU A 132 10.32 -4.15 16.49
N GLN A 133 9.72 -5.29 16.16
CA GLN A 133 8.42 -5.70 16.71
C GLN A 133 8.46 -5.77 18.24
N TYR A 134 9.51 -6.36 18.82
CA TYR A 134 9.63 -6.53 20.26
C TYR A 134 10.07 -5.24 20.97
N SER A 135 11.01 -4.49 20.39
CA SER A 135 11.51 -3.25 21.00
C SER A 135 10.44 -2.16 21.05
N THR A 136 9.57 -2.09 20.02
CA THR A 136 8.53 -1.06 19.92
C THR A 136 7.22 -1.44 20.63
N ARG A 137 7.11 -2.66 21.19
CA ARG A 137 5.85 -3.18 21.74
C ARG A 137 5.39 -2.44 22.99
N GLU A 138 6.32 -2.17 23.90
CA GLU A 138 6.05 -1.54 25.19
C GLU A 138 6.25 -0.01 25.17
N MET A 139 6.66 0.54 24.01
CA MET A 139 6.87 1.97 23.85
C MET A 139 5.54 2.74 23.90
N GLY A 140 5.58 3.94 24.49
CA GLY A 140 4.48 4.89 24.38
C GLY A 140 4.20 5.27 22.93
N ALA A 141 2.95 5.62 22.60
CA ALA A 141 2.50 5.82 21.22
C ALA A 141 3.34 6.85 20.42
N GLY A 142 3.74 7.96 21.05
CA GLY A 142 4.59 8.96 20.43
C GLY A 142 5.99 8.43 20.11
N VAL A 143 6.69 7.89 21.11
CA VAL A 143 8.04 7.33 20.95
C VAL A 143 8.05 6.19 19.94
N ARG A 144 7.05 5.30 19.98
CA ARG A 144 6.88 4.23 18.98
C ARG A 144 6.84 4.79 17.56
N ARG A 145 6.07 5.86 17.34
CA ARG A 145 5.88 6.44 16.00
C ARG A 145 7.16 7.10 15.50
N GLU A 146 7.89 7.80 16.36
CA GLU A 146 9.20 8.39 16.03
C GLU A 146 10.23 7.30 15.70
N THR A 147 10.39 6.29 16.57
CA THR A 147 11.31 5.17 16.33
C THR A 147 11.03 4.46 15.01
N LEU A 148 9.75 4.13 14.73
CA LEU A 148 9.40 3.51 13.45
C LEU A 148 9.70 4.44 12.27
N SER A 149 9.39 5.74 12.39
CA SER A 149 9.66 6.72 11.34
C SER A 149 11.15 6.85 11.04
N GLU A 150 12.02 6.86 12.06
CA GLU A 150 13.48 6.85 11.89
C GLU A 150 13.95 5.61 11.12
N HIS A 151 13.44 4.42 11.45
CA HIS A 151 13.81 3.20 10.74
C HIS A 151 13.29 3.15 9.31
N PHE A 152 12.08 3.65 9.03
CA PHE A 152 11.59 3.78 7.66
C PHE A 152 12.43 4.79 6.85
N ASN A 153 12.90 5.86 7.48
CA ASN A 153 13.81 6.83 6.85
C ASN A 153 15.19 6.22 6.58
N ASP A 154 15.75 5.46 7.52
CA ASP A 154 17.00 4.71 7.31
C ASP A 154 16.86 3.69 6.17
N TRP A 155 15.75 2.97 6.12
CA TRP A 155 15.45 2.08 4.99
C TRP A 155 15.47 2.81 3.66
N ASN A 156 14.81 3.97 3.58
CA ASN A 156 14.79 4.80 2.38
C ASN A 156 16.18 5.35 2.03
N TRP A 157 17.01 5.70 3.02
CA TRP A 157 18.38 6.18 2.79
C TRP A 157 19.29 5.11 2.18
N GLN A 158 19.06 3.84 2.49
CA GLN A 158 19.83 2.72 1.96
C GLN A 158 19.42 2.28 0.54
N LYS A 159 18.44 2.94 -0.08
CA LYS A 159 17.94 2.63 -1.43
C LYS A 159 18.43 3.65 -2.45
#